data_AF-A0A7S4JPY3-F1
#
_entry.id   AF-A0A7S4JPY3-F1
#
_cell.length_a   1.000
_cell.length_b   1.000
_cell.length_c   1.000
_cell.angle_alpha   90.00
_cell.angle_beta   90.00
_cell.angle_gamma   90.00
#
_symmetry.space_group_name_H-M   'P 1'
#
loop_
_entity.id
_entity.type
_entity.pdbx_description
1 polymer ?
#
loop_
_entity_poly.entity_id
_entity_poly.type
_entity_poly.pdbx_seq_one_letter_code
_entity_poly.pdbx_strand_id
1 'polypeptide(L)'
;VGLANADGSTKTECGIHVDGAEKTWDRDLWETDSSKVKKLDTTDAAIEVKSSGKPSVMVVYAPWCQFSQNMEDEYEKFAQEFGGDIDIYSFRGDEERDFVQENLNTKSFPTVN
;
A
#
# COMPACT_ATOMS: atom_id res chain seq x y z
N VAL A 1 -20.15 -17.99 18.27
CA VAL A 1 -19.27 -19.08 18.75
C VAL A 1 -18.16 -18.42 19.54
N GLY A 2 -18.27 -18.40 20.87
CA GLY A 2 -17.37 -17.66 21.76
C GLY A 2 -16.29 -18.57 22.34
N LEU A 3 -15.04 -18.15 22.23
CA LEU A 3 -13.92 -18.77 22.93
C LEU A 3 -13.61 -17.93 24.17
N ALA A 4 -13.90 -18.50 25.34
CA ALA A 4 -13.52 -17.94 26.63
C ALA A 4 -12.05 -18.26 26.92
N ASN A 5 -11.32 -17.30 27.51
CA ASN A 5 -10.01 -17.57 28.11
C ASN A 5 -10.21 -17.98 29.58
N ALA A 6 -9.18 -18.60 30.17
CA ALA A 6 -9.23 -19.20 31.50
C ALA A 6 -9.50 -18.21 32.67
N ASP A 7 -9.55 -16.90 32.41
CA ASP A 7 -9.89 -15.87 33.40
C ASP A 7 -11.35 -15.38 33.31
N GLY A 8 -12.14 -15.89 32.36
CA GLY A 8 -13.57 -15.57 32.25
C GLY A 8 -13.90 -14.24 31.55
N SER A 9 -12.92 -13.56 30.93
CA SER A 9 -13.19 -12.34 30.16
C SER A 9 -13.72 -12.64 28.74
N THR A 10 -14.83 -12.00 28.37
CA THR A 10 -15.40 -12.06 27.01
C THR A 10 -14.77 -10.97 26.14
N LYS A 11 -14.10 -11.37 25.06
CA LYS A 11 -13.57 -10.44 24.07
C LYS A 11 -14.72 -9.79 23.30
N THR A 12 -14.90 -8.49 23.47
CA THR A 12 -15.66 -7.67 22.52
C THR A 12 -14.75 -7.47 21.31
N GLU A 13 -15.23 -7.91 20.15
CA GLU A 13 -14.56 -7.73 18.86
C GLU A 13 -14.28 -6.24 18.60
N CYS A 14 -13.20 -5.97 17.86
CA CYS A 14 -12.56 -4.68 17.55
C CYS A 14 -11.46 -4.23 18.53
N GLY A 15 -10.27 -4.79 18.32
CA GLY A 15 -9.02 -4.31 18.92
C GLY A 15 -7.95 -5.39 18.89
N ILE A 16 -7.22 -5.49 17.78
CA ILE A 16 -5.98 -6.26 17.73
C ILE A 16 -4.99 -5.56 18.67
N HIS A 17 -4.91 -6.03 19.91
CA HIS A 17 -3.73 -5.85 20.75
C HIS A 17 -3.18 -7.24 21.03
N VAL A 18 -2.18 -7.62 20.24
CA VAL A 18 -1.31 -8.75 20.54
C VAL A 18 -0.07 -8.19 21.22
N ASP A 19 0.08 -8.48 22.51
CA ASP A 19 1.34 -8.26 23.23
C ASP A 19 2.43 -9.05 22.51
N GLY A 20 3.38 -8.34 21.89
CA GLY A 20 4.44 -8.91 21.06
C GLY A 20 4.35 -8.64 19.56
N ALA A 21 3.31 -7.98 19.04
CA ALA A 21 3.42 -7.36 17.72
C ALA A 21 4.28 -6.10 17.84
N GLU A 22 5.46 -6.17 17.26
CA GLU A 22 6.25 -5.01 16.92
C GLU A 22 5.37 -3.91 16.32
N LYS A 23 5.48 -2.70 16.87
CA LYS A 23 4.75 -1.52 16.43
C LYS A 23 5.12 -1.23 14.98
N THR A 24 4.30 -1.65 14.03
CA THR A 24 4.44 -1.39 12.59
C THR A 24 4.10 0.06 12.19
N TRP A 25 4.05 0.99 13.15
CA TRP A 25 3.58 2.37 12.97
C TRP A 25 4.52 3.26 12.14
N ASP A 26 5.68 2.75 11.72
CA ASP A 26 6.70 3.49 10.94
C ASP A 26 7.14 2.78 9.64
N ARG A 27 6.55 1.63 9.28
CA ARG A 27 6.98 0.90 8.06
C ARG A 27 6.18 1.37 6.85
N ASP A 28 6.86 2.11 5.97
CA ASP A 28 6.32 2.42 4.65
C ASP A 28 6.49 1.21 3.70
N LEU A 29 5.60 1.09 2.72
CA LEU A 29 5.54 -0.09 1.84
C LEU A 29 6.55 0.05 0.70
N TRP A 30 7.19 -1.06 0.30
CA TRP A 30 8.19 -1.10 -0.77
C TRP A 30 9.48 -0.28 -0.53
N GLU A 31 9.80 0.06 0.73
CA GLU A 31 11.01 0.81 1.14
C GLU A 31 12.34 0.02 1.10
N THR A 32 12.37 -1.16 0.48
CA THR A 32 13.61 -1.93 0.40
C THR A 32 14.43 -1.48 -0.80
N ASP A 33 15.75 -1.28 -0.63
CA ASP A 33 16.68 -0.99 -1.74
C ASP A 33 16.68 -2.07 -2.86
N SER A 34 15.97 -3.18 -2.65
CA SER A 34 15.84 -4.30 -3.57
C SER A 34 14.48 -4.41 -4.26
N SER A 35 13.50 -3.56 -3.89
CA SER A 35 12.17 -3.55 -4.48
C SER A 35 12.23 -3.33 -5.99
N LYS A 36 11.42 -4.09 -6.73
CA LYS A 36 11.22 -3.86 -8.18
C LYS A 36 10.13 -2.84 -8.45
N VAL A 37 9.31 -2.56 -7.46
CA VAL A 37 8.29 -1.51 -7.51
C VAL A 37 8.97 -0.16 -7.32
N LYS A 38 8.79 0.73 -8.30
CA LYS A 38 9.43 2.06 -8.31
C LYS A 38 8.64 3.03 -7.44
N LYS A 39 9.21 3.48 -6.34
CA LYS A 39 8.57 4.47 -5.48
C LYS A 39 8.52 5.85 -6.14
N LEU A 40 7.38 6.52 -5.99
CA LEU A 40 7.16 7.91 -6.36
C LEU A 40 6.84 8.70 -5.09
N ASP A 41 7.73 9.60 -4.70
CA ASP A 41 7.59 10.41 -3.47
C ASP A 41 6.97 11.80 -3.73
N THR A 42 6.80 12.20 -4.99
CA THR A 42 6.31 13.52 -5.36
C THR A 42 5.10 13.44 -6.28
N THR A 43 4.20 14.41 -6.13
CA THR A 43 3.01 14.56 -6.97
C THR A 43 3.37 14.83 -8.43
N ASP A 44 4.39 15.65 -8.68
CA ASP A 44 4.89 15.92 -10.03
C ASP A 44 5.33 14.63 -10.75
N ALA A 45 6.05 13.74 -10.06
CA ALA A 45 6.47 12.46 -10.64
C ALA A 45 5.26 11.55 -10.95
N ALA A 46 4.24 11.54 -10.08
CA ALA A 46 3.01 10.80 -10.33
C ALA A 46 2.24 11.34 -11.55
N ILE A 47 2.21 12.66 -11.75
CA ILE A 47 1.65 13.28 -12.96
C ILE A 47 2.48 12.95 -14.19
N GLU A 48 3.81 13.02 -14.11
CA GLU A 48 4.69 12.69 -15.22
C GLU A 48 4.47 11.25 -15.69
N VAL A 49 4.43 10.29 -14.77
CA VAL A 49 4.15 8.87 -15.09
C VAL A 49 2.79 8.74 -15.77
N LYS A 50 1.74 9.33 -15.20
CA LYS A 50 0.38 9.31 -15.76
C LYS A 50 0.32 9.91 -17.17
N SER A 51 1.07 10.97 -17.43
CA SER A 51 1.09 11.67 -18.73
C SER A 51 2.14 11.15 -19.70
N SER A 52 3.03 10.24 -19.28
CA SER A 52 4.17 9.76 -20.08
C SER A 52 3.77 8.99 -21.33
N GLY A 53 2.56 8.42 -21.36
CA GLY A 53 2.07 7.55 -22.44
C GLY A 53 2.79 6.19 -22.52
N LYS A 54 3.71 5.90 -21.59
CA LYS A 54 4.36 4.59 -21.47
C LYS A 54 3.42 3.61 -20.77
N PRO A 55 3.41 2.32 -21.16
CA PRO A 55 2.70 1.30 -20.40
C PRO A 55 3.26 1.22 -18.97
N SER A 56 2.46 1.59 -17.99
CA SER A 56 2.82 1.52 -16.59
C SER A 56 1.60 1.23 -15.73
N VAL A 57 1.84 0.66 -14.55
CA VAL A 57 0.83 0.47 -13.50
C VAL A 57 1.28 1.26 -12.28
N MET A 58 0.40 2.09 -11.73
CA MET A 58 0.68 2.83 -10.50
C MET A 58 -0.29 2.43 -9.39
N VAL A 59 0.23 1.92 -8.28
CA VAL A 59 -0.55 1.70 -7.06
C VAL A 59 -0.48 2.91 -6.14
N VAL A 60 -1.64 3.47 -5.83
CA VAL A 60 -1.81 4.48 -4.79
C VAL A 60 -2.21 3.79 -3.49
N TYR A 61 -1.38 3.92 -2.45
CA TYR A 61 -1.52 3.16 -1.20
C TYR A 61 -1.49 4.03 0.06
N ALA A 62 -1.81 3.40 1.19
CA ALA A 62 -1.57 3.96 2.52
C ALA A 62 -0.91 2.90 3.42
N PRO A 63 0.16 3.22 4.19
CA PRO A 63 0.93 2.24 4.95
C PRO A 63 0.13 1.62 6.11
N TRP A 64 -0.90 2.32 6.61
CA TRP A 64 -1.81 1.82 7.64
C TRP A 64 -2.95 0.94 7.08
N CYS A 65 -3.11 0.85 5.76
CA CYS A 65 -4.20 0.08 5.15
C CYS A 65 -3.83 -1.40 5.04
N GLN A 66 -4.56 -2.27 5.74
CA GLN A 66 -4.34 -3.72 5.69
C GLN A 66 -4.40 -4.29 4.26
N PHE A 67 -5.28 -3.76 3.41
CA PHE A 67 -5.37 -4.20 2.02
C PHE A 67 -4.14 -3.80 1.20
N SER A 68 -3.56 -2.62 1.47
CA SER A 68 -2.31 -2.20 0.85
C SER A 68 -1.12 -3.04 1.34
N GLN A 69 -1.08 -3.38 2.62
CA GLN A 69 -0.04 -4.26 3.17
C GLN A 69 -0.08 -5.66 2.54
N ASN A 70 -1.27 -6.24 2.41
CA ASN A 70 -1.43 -7.56 1.77
C ASN A 70 -1.08 -7.57 0.26
N MET A 71 -0.99 -6.40 -0.36
CA MET A 71 -0.73 -6.24 -1.80
C MET A 71 0.77 -6.14 -2.10
N GLU A 72 1.60 -5.87 -1.08
CA GLU A 72 3.03 -5.59 -1.22
C GLU A 72 3.78 -6.71 -1.95
N ASP A 73 3.71 -7.94 -1.41
CA ASP A 73 4.43 -9.10 -1.93
C ASP A 73 3.99 -9.48 -3.36
N GLU A 74 2.70 -9.34 -3.67
CA GLU A 74 2.18 -9.69 -4.98
C GLU A 74 2.59 -8.67 -6.05
N TYR A 75 2.70 -7.38 -5.68
CA TYR A 75 3.18 -6.35 -6.60
C TYR A 75 4.69 -6.42 -6.84
N GLU A 76 5.46 -6.90 -5.86
CA GLU A 76 6.87 -7.22 -6.06
C GLU A 76 7.06 -8.34 -7.08
N LYS A 77 6.30 -9.43 -6.95
CA LYS A 77 6.31 -10.53 -7.94
C LYS A 77 5.89 -10.04 -9.32
N PHE A 78 4.83 -9.23 -9.38
CA PHE A 78 4.37 -8.64 -10.63
C PHE A 78 5.45 -7.78 -11.28
N ALA A 79 6.10 -6.90 -10.52
CA ALA A 79 7.20 -6.08 -11.02
C ALA A 79 8.41 -6.91 -11.44
N GLN A 80 8.67 -8.04 -10.77
CA GLN A 80 9.74 -8.97 -11.15
C GLN A 80 9.45 -9.68 -12.47
N GLU A 81 8.20 -10.11 -12.70
CA GLU A 81 7.80 -10.83 -13.91
C GLU A 81 7.64 -9.90 -15.13
N PHE A 82 7.14 -8.67 -14.92
CA PHE A 82 6.75 -7.76 -15.99
C PHE A 82 7.61 -6.50 -16.12
N GLY A 83 8.59 -6.28 -15.24
CA GLY A 83 9.41 -5.05 -15.20
C GLY A 83 10.28 -4.76 -16.44
N GLY A 84 10.26 -5.63 -17.46
CA GLY A 84 10.83 -5.38 -18.78
C GLY A 84 9.85 -4.81 -19.80
N ASP A 85 8.55 -5.02 -19.61
CA ASP A 85 7.47 -4.64 -20.54
C ASP A 85 6.61 -3.50 -19.98
N ILE A 86 6.38 -3.49 -18.67
CA ILE A 86 5.51 -2.53 -17.97
C ILE A 86 6.23 -2.07 -16.70
N ASP A 87 6.29 -0.75 -16.51
CA ASP A 87 6.84 -0.18 -15.29
C ASP A 87 5.79 -0.17 -14.17
N ILE A 88 6.18 -0.66 -12.99
CA ILE A 88 5.30 -0.73 -11.81
C ILE A 88 5.74 0.33 -10.82
N TYR A 89 4.84 1.23 -10.45
CA TYR A 89 5.09 2.35 -9.56
C TYR A 89 4.24 2.27 -8.30
N SER A 90 4.75 2.76 -7.17
CA SER A 90 4.00 2.92 -5.92
C SER A 90 4.00 4.38 -5.47
N PHE A 91 2.84 4.90 -5.09
CA PHE A 91 2.67 6.27 -4.61
C PHE A 91 1.94 6.27 -3.26
N ARG A 92 2.54 6.90 -2.24
CA ARG A 92 1.93 7.03 -0.91
C ARG A 92 0.89 8.15 -0.95
N GLY A 93 -0.38 7.76 -0.93
CA GLY A 93 -1.51 8.68 -1.11
C GLY A 93 -2.15 9.17 0.18
N ASP A 94 -1.79 8.65 1.36
CA ASP A 94 -2.42 9.08 2.62
C ASP A 94 -2.05 10.49 3.04
N GLU A 95 -0.88 10.98 2.64
CA GLU A 95 -0.42 12.36 2.89
C GLU A 95 -0.94 13.34 1.82
N GLU A 96 -1.19 12.85 0.60
CA GLU A 96 -1.58 13.64 -0.58
C GLU A 96 -3.05 13.41 -0.98
N ARG A 97 -3.96 13.37 0.00
CA ARG A 97 -5.37 12.91 -0.18
C ARG A 97 -6.17 13.66 -1.23
N ASP A 98 -6.03 14.99 -1.29
CA ASP A 98 -6.78 15.81 -2.24
C ASP A 98 -6.22 15.62 -3.65
N PHE A 99 -4.89 15.59 -3.78
CA PHE A 99 -4.21 15.33 -5.04
C PHE A 99 -4.60 13.98 -5.64
N VAL A 100 -4.57 12.89 -4.86
CA VAL A 100 -4.87 11.55 -5.38
C VAL A 100 -6.34 11.38 -5.76
N GLN A 101 -7.26 12.10 -5.11
CA GLN A 101 -8.68 12.10 -5.47
C GLN A 101 -8.91 12.80 -6.81
N GLU A 102 -8.31 13.98 -6.99
CA GLU A 102 -8.51 14.80 -8.19
C GLU A 102 -7.73 14.27 -9.41
N ASN A 103 -6.50 13.79 -9.19
CA ASN A 103 -5.58 13.47 -10.26
C ASN A 103 -5.43 11.97 -10.50
N LEU A 104 -5.57 11.13 -9.48
CA LEU A 104 -5.33 9.69 -9.56
C LEU A 104 -6.59 8.86 -9.28
N ASN A 105 -7.78 9.46 -9.42
CA ASN A 105 -9.09 8.82 -9.24
C ASN A 105 -9.23 7.99 -7.94
N THR A 106 -8.44 8.31 -6.91
CA THR A 106 -8.31 7.49 -5.71
C THR A 106 -9.33 7.89 -4.67
N LYS A 107 -10.36 7.07 -4.48
CA LYS A 107 -11.38 7.27 -3.43
C LYS A 107 -11.11 6.45 -2.17
N SER A 108 -10.36 5.35 -2.30
CA SER A 108 -10.05 4.40 -1.24
C SER A 108 -8.69 3.75 -1.51
N PHE A 109 -8.04 3.25 -0.47
CA PHE A 109 -6.76 2.55 -0.62
C PHE A 109 -6.95 1.03 -0.52
N PRO A 110 -6.17 0.24 -1.29
CA PRO A 110 -5.36 0.66 -2.43
C PRO A 110 -6.23 1.02 -3.66
N THR A 111 -5.71 1.88 -4.55
CA THR A 111 -6.25 2.11 -5.90
C THR A 111 -5.16 1.87 -6.92
N VAL A 112 -5.50 1.22 -8.03
CA VAL A 112 -4.58 0.92 -9.15
C VAL A 112 -4.98 1.79 -10.34
N ASN A 113 -4.03 2.54 -10.89
CA ASN A 113 -4.18 3.38 -12.08
C ASN A 113 -3.28 2.92 -13.24
#